data_AF-A0A852ZYY6-F1
#
_entry.id   AF-A0A852ZYY6-F1
#
_cell.length_a   1.000
_cell.length_b   1.000
_cell.length_c   1.000
_cell.angle_alpha   90.00
_cell.angle_beta   90.00
_cell.angle_gamma   90.00
#
_symmetry.space_group_name_H-M   'P 1'
#
loop_
_entity.id
_entity.type
_entity.pdbx_description
1 polymer ?
#
loop_
_entity_poly.entity_id
_entity_poly.type
_entity_poly.pdbx_seq_one_letter_code
_entity_poly.pdbx_strand_id
1 'polypeptide(L)'
;MERFRILGGARLSGRVPVTGAKNSALKLMAASLLAEGPSRLRNVPRILDVEIMAELLRRLGCRVEPEWEAADVGSLLVDVPAAPGTEADYDLVRRMRASICVLGPLLARRGEVRVARPGGDAIGSRGLDMHVSGLVQLGAEVEHEHGYLIARAPRGLTGARVTLDFPSVGATENILMAAVLADGTTVIDNAAREPEIVDLCEMLAEMGAKVGGAGTHTIEVRGVDGLSPVEHVTVPDRIVAGTFAVAAAMTRGDVTVLRARPDHLEIPLDRLAQAGATVTAVPDGFRVVMEGRPAAVDVATLPYPGFATDLQPQFAALNAIAEGTAMVTENIFEARFVFLQELARLGADVQADGHHAVVRGRERLSGAPVQATDVRAGAGLVLAGLVAEGVTLVSDIHHVDRGYAGFTERLRALGAEIVREPEESPAGADAVLSQPEGVALSARQELPVPVAESTVLSQAEGAVRSSAEGAAVARPASPDEEEAPRPRA
;
A
#
# COMPACT_ATOMS: atom_id res chain seq x y z
N MET A 1 -6.23 8.05 24.09
CA MET A 1 -5.90 8.05 22.66
C MET A 1 -6.21 9.43 22.10
N GLU A 2 -5.82 9.74 20.87
CA GLU A 2 -6.15 11.02 20.21
C GLU A 2 -7.10 10.75 19.04
N ARG A 3 -7.87 11.77 18.65
CA ARG A 3 -8.79 11.74 17.50
C ARG A 3 -8.70 13.04 16.68
N PHE A 4 -9.19 13.00 15.45
CA PHE A 4 -9.44 14.22 14.67
C PHE A 4 -10.87 14.68 14.86
N ARG A 5 -11.06 15.95 15.21
CA ARG A 5 -12.33 16.66 15.18
C ARG A 5 -12.34 17.59 13.97
N ILE A 6 -13.27 17.38 13.05
CA ILE A 6 -13.37 18.10 11.77
C ILE A 6 -14.72 18.82 11.73
N LEU A 7 -14.73 20.14 11.52
CA LEU A 7 -15.94 20.85 11.14
C LEU A 7 -16.00 20.88 9.60
N GLY A 8 -17.07 20.31 9.04
CA GLY A 8 -17.21 20.24 7.60
C GLY A 8 -17.74 21.53 6.96
N GLY A 9 -17.81 21.54 5.63
CA GLY A 9 -18.10 22.74 4.83
C GLY A 9 -16.84 23.51 4.39
N ALA A 10 -15.68 22.85 4.42
CA ALA A 10 -14.42 23.47 3.99
C ALA A 10 -14.40 23.68 2.46
N ARG A 11 -13.78 24.79 2.03
CA ARG A 11 -13.32 25.01 0.65
C ARG A 11 -11.82 25.21 0.68
N LEU A 12 -11.06 24.20 0.25
CA LEU A 12 -9.60 24.25 0.35
C LEU A 12 -9.02 25.19 -0.71
N SER A 13 -8.08 26.04 -0.30
CA SER A 13 -7.42 26.97 -1.21
C SER A 13 -5.96 27.20 -0.81
N GLY A 14 -5.05 27.15 -1.76
CA GLY A 14 -3.65 27.53 -1.54
C GLY A 14 -2.66 26.53 -2.11
N ARG A 15 -1.50 26.40 -1.45
CA ARG A 15 -0.39 25.56 -1.90
C ARG A 15 -0.01 24.58 -0.81
N VAL A 16 0.21 23.33 -1.18
CA VAL A 16 0.63 22.26 -0.27
C VAL A 16 1.80 21.49 -0.85
N PRO A 17 3.00 21.54 -0.24
CA PRO A 17 4.12 20.70 -0.66
C PRO A 17 3.94 19.27 -0.16
N VAL A 18 4.28 18.26 -0.96
CA VAL A 18 4.30 16.85 -0.51
C VAL A 18 5.71 16.44 -0.07
N THR A 19 5.80 15.53 0.90
CA THR A 19 7.09 14.95 1.33
C THR A 19 7.52 13.81 0.39
N GLY A 20 8.68 13.21 0.65
CA GLY A 20 9.03 11.94 0.02
C GLY A 20 8.07 10.82 0.37
N ALA A 21 8.02 9.83 -0.51
CA ALA A 21 7.13 8.69 -0.47
C ALA A 21 7.45 7.80 0.72
N LYS A 22 6.46 7.58 1.60
CA LYS A 22 6.57 6.56 2.65
C LYS A 22 7.05 5.23 2.07
N ASN A 23 6.36 4.79 1.01
CA ASN A 23 6.57 3.47 0.43
C ASN A 23 7.93 3.36 -0.25
N SER A 24 8.60 4.48 -0.57
CA SER A 24 10.00 4.44 -1.03
C SER A 24 10.97 4.51 0.15
N ALA A 25 10.79 5.48 1.06
CA ALA A 25 11.68 5.67 2.21
C ALA A 25 11.94 4.38 3.00
N LEU A 26 10.90 3.57 3.25
CA LEU A 26 11.05 2.28 3.93
C LEU A 26 11.94 1.28 3.16
N LYS A 27 11.84 1.25 1.83
CA LYS A 27 12.68 0.41 0.96
C LYS A 27 14.12 0.90 0.94
N LEU A 28 14.33 2.21 0.81
CA LEU A 28 15.66 2.83 0.80
C LEU A 28 16.38 2.63 2.14
N MET A 29 15.64 2.69 3.25
CA MET A 29 16.14 2.35 4.58
C MET A 29 16.60 0.88 4.65
N ALA A 30 15.86 -0.06 4.06
CA ALA A 30 16.27 -1.45 3.98
C ALA A 30 17.47 -1.66 3.03
N ALA A 31 17.47 -0.99 1.87
CA ALA A 31 18.56 -1.06 0.89
C ALA A 31 19.90 -0.60 1.47
N SER A 32 19.87 0.35 2.40
CA SER A 32 21.07 0.82 3.12
C SER A 32 21.84 -0.33 3.79
N LEU A 33 21.16 -1.41 4.21
CA LEU A 33 21.81 -2.61 4.80
C LEU A 33 22.80 -3.31 3.86
N LEU A 34 22.72 -3.07 2.55
CA LEU A 34 23.58 -3.68 1.54
C LEU A 34 24.99 -3.10 1.49
N ALA A 35 25.23 -1.93 2.09
CA ALA A 35 26.55 -1.30 2.13
C ALA A 35 26.98 -1.08 3.58
N GLU A 36 28.27 -1.30 3.86
CA GLU A 36 28.87 -0.94 5.16
C GLU A 36 29.16 0.57 5.18
N GLY A 37 28.82 1.24 6.28
CA GLY A 37 29.05 2.66 6.49
C GLY A 37 27.80 3.53 6.34
N PRO A 38 27.98 4.88 6.33
CA PRO A 38 26.88 5.83 6.44
C PRO A 38 26.23 6.14 5.09
N SER A 39 24.97 5.73 4.91
CA SER A 39 24.09 6.23 3.84
C SER A 39 23.19 7.33 4.35
N ARG A 40 22.93 8.35 3.53
CA ARG A 40 22.09 9.50 3.87
C ARG A 40 20.85 9.54 2.98
N LEU A 41 19.67 9.37 3.56
CA LEU A 41 18.40 9.44 2.87
C LEU A 41 17.77 10.81 3.10
N ARG A 42 17.48 11.55 2.04
CA ARG A 42 16.87 12.90 2.11
C ARG A 42 15.41 12.85 1.72
N ASN A 43 14.69 13.93 2.05
CA ASN A 43 13.25 14.07 1.80
C ASN A 43 12.41 12.96 2.48
N VAL A 44 12.86 12.44 3.63
CA VAL A 44 12.17 11.38 4.36
C VAL A 44 10.99 11.96 5.15
N PRO A 45 9.76 11.42 5.02
CA PRO A 45 8.62 11.87 5.79
C PRO A 45 8.76 11.51 7.28
N ARG A 46 8.41 12.44 8.17
CA ARG A 46 8.34 12.16 9.61
C ARG A 46 7.00 11.51 9.97
N ILE A 47 6.97 10.18 9.92
CA ILE A 47 5.79 9.34 10.15
C ILE A 47 6.12 8.13 11.02
N LEU A 48 5.10 7.53 11.63
CA LEU A 48 5.28 6.42 12.58
C LEU A 48 5.98 5.20 11.96
N ASP A 49 5.69 4.86 10.70
CA ASP A 49 6.31 3.70 10.04
C ASP A 49 7.83 3.92 9.83
N VAL A 50 8.28 5.16 9.59
CA VAL A 50 9.73 5.48 9.51
C VAL A 50 10.39 5.33 10.87
N GLU A 51 9.72 5.74 11.95
CA GLU A 51 10.23 5.55 13.32
C GLU A 51 10.35 4.06 13.68
N ILE A 52 9.36 3.24 13.30
CA ILE A 52 9.38 1.78 13.50
C ILE A 52 10.51 1.15 12.70
N MET A 53 10.71 1.56 11.44
CA MET A 53 11.82 1.06 10.61
C MET A 53 13.18 1.46 11.18
N ALA A 54 13.33 2.71 11.64
CA ALA A 54 14.55 3.18 12.27
C ALA A 54 14.89 2.36 13.52
N GLU A 55 13.88 2.06 14.36
CA GLU A 55 14.05 1.19 15.52
C GLU A 55 14.43 -0.25 15.12
N LEU A 56 13.82 -0.79 14.07
CA LEU A 56 14.18 -2.11 13.55
C LEU A 56 15.65 -2.16 13.12
N LEU A 57 16.10 -1.18 12.34
CA LEU A 57 17.50 -1.08 11.91
C LEU A 57 18.47 -0.93 13.10
N ARG A 58 18.08 -0.18 14.14
CA ARG A 58 18.87 -0.07 15.39
C ARG A 58 19.02 -1.41 16.09
N ARG A 59 17.97 -2.23 16.13
CA ARG A 59 18.05 -3.60 16.69
C ARG A 59 18.92 -4.54 15.87
N LEU A 60 19.04 -4.30 14.56
CA LEU A 60 20.01 -4.96 13.70
C LEU A 60 21.45 -4.40 13.88
N GLY A 61 21.68 -3.49 14.82
CA GLY A 61 23.00 -2.94 15.13
C GLY A 61 23.39 -1.72 14.30
N CYS A 62 22.49 -1.17 13.48
CA CYS A 62 22.75 0.06 12.74
C CYS A 62 22.63 1.29 13.66
N ARG A 63 23.35 2.36 13.36
CA ARG A 63 23.11 3.67 13.96
C ARG A 63 22.22 4.48 13.03
N VAL A 64 21.01 4.79 13.47
CA VAL A 64 20.02 5.56 12.69
C VAL A 64 19.77 6.91 13.35
N GLU A 65 20.22 7.98 12.70
CA GLU A 65 20.15 9.36 13.20
C GLU A 65 19.22 10.21 12.34
N PRO A 66 18.06 10.63 12.88
CA PRO A 66 17.19 11.55 12.16
C PRO A 66 17.70 12.99 12.26
N GLU A 67 17.73 13.65 11.11
CA GLU A 67 18.04 15.07 10.95
C GLU A 67 16.80 15.77 10.38
N TRP A 68 15.85 16.10 11.28
CA TRP A 68 14.59 16.72 10.88
C TRP A 68 14.81 18.19 10.52
N GLU A 69 14.57 18.54 9.25
CA GLU A 69 14.70 19.90 8.72
C GLU A 69 13.43 20.73 9.00
N ALA A 70 12.28 20.06 9.07
CA ALA A 70 10.99 20.64 9.37
C ALA A 70 10.16 19.69 10.26
N ALA A 71 8.93 20.12 10.60
CA ALA A 71 8.03 19.33 11.45
C ALA A 71 7.62 17.99 10.82
N ASP A 72 7.64 17.88 9.49
CA ASP A 72 7.04 16.78 8.73
C ASP A 72 8.01 16.09 7.75
N VAL A 73 9.22 16.62 7.55
CA VAL A 73 10.22 16.09 6.62
C VAL A 73 11.65 16.36 7.09
N GLY A 74 12.58 15.50 6.70
CA GLY A 74 14.00 15.72 6.91
C GLY A 74 14.86 14.68 6.22
N SER A 75 16.00 14.40 6.83
CA SER A 75 16.95 13.40 6.37
C SER A 75 17.20 12.33 7.44
N LEU A 76 17.62 11.13 7.04
CA LEU A 76 18.07 10.06 7.93
C LEU A 76 19.49 9.66 7.56
N LEU A 77 20.38 9.64 8.54
CA LEU A 77 21.67 8.98 8.43
C LEU A 77 21.52 7.54 8.92
N VAL A 78 21.86 6.56 8.08
CA VAL A 78 21.85 5.13 8.40
C VAL A 78 23.28 4.62 8.27
N ASP A 79 23.95 4.48 9.42
CA ASP A 79 25.32 3.94 9.50
C ASP A 79 25.26 2.45 9.83
N VAL A 80 25.60 1.63 8.83
CA VAL A 80 25.46 0.18 8.86
C VAL A 80 26.81 -0.45 9.22
N PRO A 81 26.89 -1.30 10.26
CA PRO A 81 28.13 -1.97 10.61
C PRO A 81 28.54 -2.98 9.53
N ALA A 82 29.79 -3.41 9.52
CA ALA A 82 30.27 -4.50 8.65
C ALA A 82 29.35 -5.74 8.73
N ALA A 83 28.88 -6.02 9.95
CA ALA A 83 28.13 -7.21 10.31
C ALA A 83 26.79 -6.87 11.02
N PRO A 84 25.73 -6.44 10.30
CA PRO A 84 24.41 -6.20 10.89
C PRO A 84 23.76 -7.49 11.38
N GLY A 85 22.93 -7.42 12.42
CA GLY A 85 22.18 -8.56 12.94
C GLY A 85 21.32 -9.25 11.88
N THR A 86 20.96 -10.51 12.13
CA THR A 86 20.22 -11.36 11.19
C THR A 86 18.77 -11.60 11.61
N GLU A 87 18.34 -11.08 12.76
CA GLU A 87 17.00 -11.32 13.30
C GLU A 87 16.17 -10.03 13.35
N ALA A 88 15.04 -10.04 12.64
CA ALA A 88 14.03 -8.98 12.69
C ALA A 88 12.91 -9.37 13.67
N ASP A 89 12.87 -8.66 14.79
CA ASP A 89 12.03 -8.90 15.96
C ASP A 89 10.51 -8.94 15.65
N TYR A 90 9.83 -9.88 16.29
CA TYR A 90 8.38 -10.09 16.22
C TYR A 90 7.55 -8.84 16.53
N ASP A 91 7.90 -8.07 17.56
CA ASP A 91 7.09 -6.94 18.02
C ASP A 91 7.03 -5.82 16.99
N LEU A 92 8.14 -5.56 16.29
CA LEU A 92 8.21 -4.51 15.27
C LEU A 92 7.56 -4.98 13.96
N VAL A 93 7.76 -6.24 13.58
CA VAL A 93 7.16 -6.80 12.36
C VAL A 93 5.64 -6.86 12.45
N ARG A 94 5.09 -7.14 13.63
CA ARG A 94 3.63 -7.08 13.86
C ARG A 94 3.08 -5.65 13.77
N ARG A 95 3.84 -4.65 14.21
CA ARG A 95 3.43 -3.22 14.15
C ARG A 95 3.49 -2.66 12.73
N MET A 96 4.43 -3.14 11.91
CA MET A 96 4.59 -2.70 10.52
C MET A 96 4.96 -3.87 9.62
N ARG A 97 3.97 -4.40 8.88
CA ARG A 97 4.17 -5.48 7.91
C ARG A 97 5.23 -5.21 6.85
N ALA A 98 5.46 -3.94 6.49
CA ALA A 98 6.47 -3.53 5.53
C ALA A 98 7.91 -3.84 5.99
N SER A 99 8.13 -4.20 7.26
CA SER A 99 9.43 -4.64 7.77
C SER A 99 10.01 -5.84 7.03
N ILE A 100 9.18 -6.63 6.33
CA ILE A 100 9.63 -7.76 5.51
C ILE A 100 10.64 -7.36 4.41
N CYS A 101 10.73 -6.08 4.06
CA CYS A 101 11.69 -5.55 3.09
C CYS A 101 13.16 -5.73 3.50
N VAL A 102 13.46 -6.02 4.77
CA VAL A 102 14.84 -6.33 5.21
C VAL A 102 15.28 -7.75 4.86
N LEU A 103 14.35 -8.62 4.45
CA LEU A 103 14.62 -10.03 4.17
C LEU A 103 15.67 -10.20 3.05
N GLY A 104 15.44 -9.57 1.90
CA GLY A 104 16.34 -9.63 0.76
C GLY A 104 17.76 -9.12 1.07
N PRO A 105 17.92 -7.87 1.55
CA PRO A 105 19.25 -7.30 1.77
C PRO A 105 20.02 -7.99 2.90
N LEU A 106 19.36 -8.45 3.98
CA LEU A 106 20.03 -9.22 5.03
C LEU A 106 20.48 -10.59 4.52
N LEU A 107 19.66 -11.30 3.75
CA LEU A 107 20.05 -12.60 3.19
C LEU A 107 21.25 -12.45 2.25
N ALA A 108 21.25 -11.43 1.39
CA ALA A 108 22.37 -11.14 0.49
C ALA A 108 23.66 -10.81 1.25
N ARG A 109 23.57 -10.03 2.32
CA ARG A 109 24.75 -9.57 3.10
C ARG A 109 25.28 -10.59 4.10
N ARG A 110 24.38 -11.34 4.74
CA ARG A 110 24.72 -12.20 5.88
C ARG A 110 24.66 -13.69 5.55
N GLY A 111 24.04 -14.07 4.43
CA GLY A 111 23.82 -15.47 4.07
C GLY A 111 22.77 -16.18 4.93
N GLU A 112 22.22 -15.50 5.94
CA GLU A 112 21.13 -16.00 6.78
C GLU A 112 20.29 -14.83 7.31
N VAL A 113 19.00 -15.07 7.49
CA VAL A 113 18.08 -14.10 8.09
C VAL A 113 16.89 -14.82 8.72
N ARG A 114 16.42 -14.28 9.84
CA ARG A 114 15.23 -14.72 10.58
C ARG A 114 14.28 -13.54 10.72
N VAL A 115 13.14 -13.59 10.06
CA VAL A 115 12.12 -12.53 10.11
C VAL A 115 10.83 -13.09 10.65
N ALA A 116 10.22 -12.43 11.63
CA ALA A 116 8.89 -12.83 12.10
C ALA A 116 7.88 -12.81 10.94
N ARG A 117 6.97 -13.79 10.90
CA ARG A 117 5.92 -13.79 9.90
C ARG A 117 4.91 -12.70 10.25
N PRO A 118 4.62 -11.74 9.35
CA PRO A 118 3.56 -10.78 9.60
C PRO A 118 2.22 -11.51 9.71
N GLY A 119 1.38 -11.08 10.66
CA GLY A 119 0.03 -11.60 10.83
C GLY A 119 -0.93 -11.20 9.70
N GLY A 120 -2.22 -11.42 9.93
CA GLY A 120 -3.29 -10.92 9.05
C GLY A 120 -3.28 -9.40 8.94
N ASP A 121 -3.67 -8.87 7.77
CA ASP A 121 -3.83 -7.45 7.50
C ASP A 121 -5.32 -7.15 7.31
N ALA A 122 -5.80 -5.99 7.77
CA ALA A 122 -7.23 -5.64 7.75
C ALA A 122 -7.78 -5.52 6.33
N ILE A 123 -6.89 -5.31 5.35
CA ILE A 123 -7.25 -5.13 3.93
C ILE A 123 -7.23 -6.45 3.13
N GLY A 124 -6.85 -7.58 3.71
CA GLY A 124 -6.94 -8.90 3.07
C GLY A 124 -5.76 -9.84 3.31
N SER A 125 -5.81 -11.01 2.66
CA SER A 125 -4.74 -11.99 2.70
C SER A 125 -3.52 -11.49 1.94
N ARG A 126 -2.38 -11.40 2.62
CA ARG A 126 -1.11 -10.99 2.01
C ARG A 126 -0.10 -12.10 2.29
N GLY A 127 0.03 -13.04 1.36
CA GLY A 127 1.00 -14.13 1.45
C GLY A 127 2.45 -13.63 1.39
N LEU A 128 3.40 -14.47 1.81
CA LEU A 128 4.83 -14.24 1.55
C LEU A 128 5.35 -15.16 0.43
N ASP A 129 4.47 -15.93 -0.20
CA ASP A 129 4.84 -17.06 -1.06
C ASP A 129 5.68 -16.61 -2.26
N MET A 130 5.36 -15.45 -2.86
CA MET A 130 6.17 -14.88 -3.95
C MET A 130 7.56 -14.44 -3.51
N HIS A 131 7.70 -13.92 -2.28
CA HIS A 131 9.03 -13.57 -1.74
C HIS A 131 9.85 -14.84 -1.53
N VAL A 132 9.25 -15.85 -0.90
CA VAL A 132 9.89 -17.14 -0.63
C VAL A 132 10.30 -17.82 -1.93
N SER A 133 9.37 -17.97 -2.87
CA SER A 133 9.61 -18.60 -4.17
C SER A 133 10.74 -17.91 -4.93
N GLY A 134 10.76 -16.57 -4.96
CA GLY A 134 11.83 -15.83 -5.62
C GLY A 134 13.19 -16.03 -4.97
N LEU A 135 13.29 -16.02 -3.64
CA LEU A 135 14.55 -16.27 -2.94
C LEU A 135 15.03 -17.71 -3.10
N VAL A 136 14.13 -18.69 -3.09
CA VAL A 136 14.46 -20.10 -3.35
C VAL A 136 15.02 -20.29 -4.77
N GLN A 137 14.46 -19.60 -5.76
CA GLN A 137 14.98 -19.61 -7.12
C GLN A 137 16.39 -19.00 -7.22
N LEU A 138 16.74 -18.06 -6.33
CA LEU A 138 18.11 -17.54 -6.18
C LEU A 138 19.03 -18.47 -5.36
N GLY A 139 18.58 -19.67 -4.99
CA GLY A 139 19.38 -20.67 -4.27
C GLY A 139 19.27 -20.59 -2.75
N ALA A 140 18.32 -19.85 -2.21
CA ALA A 140 18.05 -19.84 -0.77
C ALA A 140 17.28 -21.09 -0.32
N GLU A 141 17.53 -21.53 0.90
CA GLU A 141 16.74 -22.47 1.66
C GLU A 141 15.83 -21.67 2.60
N VAL A 142 14.52 -21.93 2.58
CA VAL A 142 13.55 -21.18 3.39
C VAL A 142 12.67 -22.13 4.18
N GLU A 143 12.61 -21.91 5.49
CA GLU A 143 11.86 -22.72 6.44
C GLU A 143 10.95 -21.85 7.32
N HIS A 144 9.88 -22.46 7.82
CA HIS A 144 8.94 -21.84 8.73
C HIS A 144 9.02 -22.50 10.10
N GLU A 145 9.50 -21.78 11.09
CA GLU A 145 9.65 -22.28 12.46
C GLU A 145 9.11 -21.29 13.49
N HIS A 146 8.23 -21.75 14.37
CA HIS A 146 7.74 -20.97 15.51
C HIS A 146 7.22 -19.56 15.18
N GLY A 147 6.59 -19.38 14.02
CA GLY A 147 6.08 -18.08 13.57
C GLY A 147 7.13 -17.16 12.94
N TYR A 148 8.33 -17.67 12.69
CA TYR A 148 9.39 -17.01 11.92
C TYR A 148 9.53 -17.65 10.54
N LEU A 149 10.00 -16.83 9.60
CA LEU A 149 10.53 -17.23 8.31
C LEU A 149 12.05 -17.15 8.41
N ILE A 150 12.70 -18.30 8.25
CA ILE A 150 14.16 -18.45 8.34
C ILE A 150 14.64 -18.72 6.92
N ALA A 151 15.49 -17.84 6.39
CA ALA A 151 16.09 -18.01 5.07
C ALA A 151 17.61 -18.12 5.20
N ARG A 152 18.21 -19.05 4.47
CA ARG A 152 19.65 -19.34 4.47
C ARG A 152 20.14 -19.48 3.04
N ALA A 153 21.34 -18.99 2.75
CA ALA A 153 22.02 -19.13 1.47
C ALA A 153 23.40 -19.75 1.72
N PRO A 154 23.49 -21.05 2.06
CA PRO A 154 24.74 -21.68 2.53
C PRO A 154 25.87 -21.65 1.50
N ARG A 155 25.54 -21.49 0.22
CA ARG A 155 26.49 -21.36 -0.91
C ARG A 155 26.55 -19.96 -1.50
N GLY A 156 25.98 -18.96 -0.81
CA GLY A 156 25.63 -17.68 -1.40
C GLY A 156 24.38 -17.77 -2.30
N LEU A 157 23.87 -16.61 -2.70
CA LEU A 157 22.80 -16.52 -3.69
C LEU A 157 23.38 -16.57 -5.09
N THR A 158 22.66 -17.19 -6.03
CA THR A 158 23.00 -17.27 -7.45
C THR A 158 21.92 -16.61 -8.29
N GLY A 159 22.32 -15.97 -9.39
CA GLY A 159 21.40 -15.36 -10.34
C GLY A 159 20.49 -16.39 -11.00
N ALA A 160 19.23 -16.02 -11.19
CA ALA A 160 18.20 -16.87 -11.79
C ALA A 160 17.16 -16.05 -12.55
N ARG A 161 16.36 -16.72 -13.39
CA ARG A 161 15.14 -16.12 -13.93
C ARG A 161 13.99 -16.41 -12.98
N VAL A 162 13.40 -15.35 -12.41
CA VAL A 162 12.28 -15.41 -11.48
C VAL A 162 11.06 -14.78 -12.13
N THR A 163 10.02 -15.57 -12.37
CA THR A 163 8.72 -15.07 -12.87
C THR A 163 7.75 -14.92 -11.71
N LEU A 164 7.16 -13.74 -11.55
CA LEU A 164 6.13 -13.48 -10.54
C LEU A 164 4.73 -13.72 -11.13
N ASP A 165 3.89 -14.47 -10.41
CA ASP A 165 2.49 -14.70 -10.83
C ASP A 165 1.66 -13.40 -10.79
N PHE A 166 2.04 -12.47 -9.92
CA PHE A 166 1.46 -11.14 -9.78
C PHE A 166 2.59 -10.12 -9.57
N PRO A 167 2.51 -8.90 -10.13
CA PRO A 167 3.53 -7.86 -9.96
C PRO A 167 3.52 -7.28 -8.53
N SER A 168 3.96 -8.10 -7.57
CA SER A 168 4.01 -7.75 -6.16
C SER A 168 5.17 -6.80 -5.90
N VAL A 169 4.86 -5.59 -5.42
CA VAL A 169 5.85 -4.58 -4.99
C VAL A 169 6.84 -5.18 -4.00
N GLY A 170 6.32 -5.83 -2.96
CA GLY A 170 7.14 -6.42 -1.90
C GLY A 170 8.00 -7.60 -2.36
N ALA A 171 7.50 -8.44 -3.28
CA ALA A 171 8.32 -9.52 -3.81
C ALA A 171 9.42 -8.97 -4.70
N THR A 172 9.07 -8.03 -5.59
CA THR A 172 10.01 -7.36 -6.49
C THR A 172 11.15 -6.70 -5.73
N GLU A 173 10.87 -5.87 -4.71
CA GLU A 173 11.92 -5.18 -3.94
C GLU A 173 12.85 -6.17 -3.21
N ASN A 174 12.31 -7.24 -2.61
CA ASN A 174 13.11 -8.21 -1.85
C ASN A 174 14.01 -9.03 -2.78
N ILE A 175 13.47 -9.50 -3.91
CA ILE A 175 14.24 -10.27 -4.89
C ILE A 175 15.29 -9.37 -5.55
N LEU A 176 14.93 -8.12 -5.89
CA LEU A 176 15.86 -7.12 -6.42
C LEU A 176 17.02 -6.87 -5.47
N MET A 177 16.74 -6.50 -4.21
CA MET A 177 17.79 -6.27 -3.20
C MET A 177 18.62 -7.52 -2.89
N ALA A 178 18.05 -8.71 -3.01
CA ALA A 178 18.80 -9.95 -2.85
C ALA A 178 19.75 -10.20 -4.04
N ALA A 179 19.28 -9.92 -5.26
CA ALA A 179 19.98 -10.20 -6.51
C ALA A 179 21.21 -9.32 -6.74
N VAL A 180 21.29 -8.12 -6.16
CA VAL A 180 22.43 -7.20 -6.41
C VAL A 180 23.77 -7.73 -5.91
N LEU A 181 23.79 -8.66 -4.95
CA LEU A 181 25.01 -9.34 -4.47
C LEU A 181 25.04 -10.84 -4.81
N ALA A 182 24.12 -11.33 -5.65
CA ALA A 182 24.07 -12.74 -6.05
C ALA A 182 25.11 -13.04 -7.14
N ASP A 183 25.66 -14.25 -7.20
CA ASP A 183 26.59 -14.64 -8.26
C ASP A 183 25.85 -14.85 -9.60
N GLY A 184 26.13 -14.00 -10.59
CA GLY A 184 25.57 -14.11 -11.93
C GLY A 184 24.52 -13.03 -12.25
N THR A 185 23.55 -13.38 -13.10
CA THR A 185 22.51 -12.46 -13.57
C THR A 185 21.14 -12.98 -13.18
N THR A 186 20.35 -12.10 -12.57
CA THR A 186 18.96 -12.33 -12.22
C THR A 186 18.05 -11.57 -13.17
N VAL A 187 16.99 -12.22 -13.65
CA VAL A 187 15.92 -11.58 -14.41
C VAL A 187 14.63 -11.75 -13.63
N ILE A 188 14.05 -10.65 -13.18
CA ILE A 188 12.74 -10.61 -12.52
C ILE A 188 11.70 -10.27 -13.58
N ASP A 189 10.89 -11.25 -13.95
CA ASP A 189 9.83 -11.14 -14.94
C ASP A 189 8.47 -10.91 -14.26
N ASN A 190 7.60 -10.14 -14.93
CA ASN A 190 6.38 -9.57 -14.35
C ASN A 190 6.65 -8.76 -13.06
N ALA A 191 7.73 -7.98 -13.06
CA ALA A 191 8.13 -7.13 -11.94
C ALA A 191 7.12 -5.99 -11.70
N ALA A 192 7.03 -5.57 -10.45
CA ALA A 192 6.31 -4.36 -10.06
C ALA A 192 6.95 -3.11 -10.68
N ARG A 193 6.12 -2.16 -11.14
CA ARG A 193 6.53 -1.02 -11.98
C ARG A 193 6.38 0.33 -11.28
N GLU A 194 5.94 0.30 -10.04
CA GLU A 194 5.65 1.47 -9.23
C GLU A 194 6.84 2.44 -9.19
N PRO A 195 6.61 3.76 -9.12
CA PRO A 195 7.68 4.75 -9.00
C PRO A 195 8.63 4.48 -7.82
N GLU A 196 8.13 3.86 -6.75
CA GLU A 196 8.95 3.48 -5.59
C GLU A 196 9.90 2.30 -5.88
N ILE A 197 9.66 1.49 -6.91
CA ILE A 197 10.61 0.48 -7.40
C ILE A 197 11.68 1.14 -8.26
N VAL A 198 11.30 2.13 -9.07
CA VAL A 198 12.26 2.92 -9.86
C VAL A 198 13.24 3.65 -8.94
N ASP A 199 12.74 4.33 -7.90
CA ASP A 199 13.56 5.02 -6.88
C ASP A 199 14.55 4.07 -6.19
N LEU A 200 14.10 2.85 -5.84
CA LEU A 200 14.97 1.81 -5.29
C LEU A 200 16.07 1.38 -6.29
N CYS A 201 15.73 1.18 -7.56
CA CYS A 201 16.71 0.86 -8.60
C CYS A 201 17.73 1.99 -8.78
N GLU A 202 17.29 3.24 -8.72
CA GLU A 202 18.16 4.43 -8.82
C GLU A 202 19.15 4.48 -7.66
N MET A 203 18.69 4.32 -6.40
CA MET A 203 19.59 4.26 -5.24
C MET A 203 20.56 3.07 -5.35
N LEU A 204 20.09 1.87 -5.73
CA LEU A 204 20.95 0.71 -5.88
C LEU A 204 22.03 0.94 -6.96
N ALA A 205 21.69 1.61 -8.06
CA ALA A 205 22.65 1.98 -9.10
C ALA A 205 23.68 2.99 -8.59
N GLU A 206 23.26 4.01 -7.82
CA GLU A 206 24.17 4.94 -7.14
C GLU A 206 25.12 4.23 -6.18
N MET A 207 24.65 3.18 -5.50
CA MET A 207 25.46 2.33 -4.61
C MET A 207 26.46 1.44 -5.38
N GLY A 208 26.35 1.35 -6.70
CA GLY A 208 27.23 0.58 -7.58
C GLY A 208 26.63 -0.70 -8.15
N ALA A 209 25.33 -0.96 -7.95
CA ALA A 209 24.65 -2.11 -8.53
C ALA A 209 24.48 -1.96 -10.05
N LYS A 210 24.36 -3.09 -10.75
CA LYS A 210 24.09 -3.11 -12.20
C LYS A 210 22.65 -3.56 -12.43
N VAL A 211 21.75 -2.58 -12.44
CA VAL A 211 20.30 -2.79 -12.60
C VAL A 211 19.83 -2.18 -13.91
N GLY A 212 19.09 -2.95 -14.71
CA GLY A 212 18.46 -2.53 -15.96
C GLY A 212 16.95 -2.81 -15.94
N GLY A 213 16.18 -2.08 -16.74
CA GLY A 213 14.74 -2.31 -16.90
C GLY A 213 13.83 -1.72 -15.81
N ALA A 214 14.34 -0.81 -14.98
CA ALA A 214 13.53 -0.11 -13.98
C ALA A 214 12.27 0.55 -14.60
N GLY A 215 11.11 0.36 -13.96
CA GLY A 215 9.81 0.86 -14.45
C GLY A 215 9.17 0.02 -15.56
N THR A 216 9.88 -1.00 -16.06
CA THR A 216 9.35 -1.98 -17.01
C THR A 216 8.91 -3.26 -16.29
N HIS A 217 8.23 -4.16 -16.99
CA HIS A 217 7.79 -5.44 -16.44
C HIS A 217 8.92 -6.47 -16.28
N THR A 218 10.14 -6.15 -16.73
CA THR A 218 11.30 -7.03 -16.61
C THR A 218 12.48 -6.24 -16.05
N ILE A 219 12.98 -6.66 -14.88
CA ILE A 219 14.17 -6.06 -14.26
C ILE A 219 15.31 -7.06 -14.39
N GLU A 220 16.43 -6.62 -14.96
CA GLU A 220 17.67 -7.42 -15.06
C GLU A 220 18.71 -6.87 -14.09
N VAL A 221 19.28 -7.77 -13.29
CA VAL A 221 20.27 -7.43 -12.26
C VAL A 221 21.49 -8.30 -12.46
N ARG A 222 22.65 -7.68 -12.71
CA ARG A 222 23.93 -8.38 -12.67
C ARG A 222 24.56 -8.16 -11.31
N GLY A 223 24.75 -9.24 -10.54
CA GLY A 223 25.32 -9.14 -9.21
C GLY A 223 26.74 -8.60 -9.21
N VAL A 224 27.10 -7.97 -8.10
CA VAL A 224 28.40 -7.34 -7.84
C VAL A 224 28.97 -7.80 -6.49
N ASP A 225 30.28 -7.69 -6.31
CA ASP A 225 30.96 -8.16 -5.09
C ASP A 225 30.66 -7.30 -3.86
N GLY A 226 30.19 -6.06 -4.07
CA GLY A 226 29.91 -5.13 -2.98
C GLY A 226 29.29 -3.82 -3.47
N LEU A 227 28.72 -3.09 -2.52
CA LEU A 227 28.06 -1.80 -2.73
C LEU A 227 28.64 -0.76 -1.77
N SER A 228 28.52 0.51 -2.15
CA SER A 228 29.00 1.66 -1.38
C SER A 228 27.85 2.47 -0.79
N PRO A 229 28.00 3.09 0.39
CA PRO A 229 27.02 4.03 0.92
C PRO A 229 26.83 5.25 0.02
N VAL A 230 25.64 5.83 0.04
CA VAL A 230 25.26 6.96 -0.84
C VAL A 230 24.47 8.03 -0.11
N GLU A 231 24.41 9.23 -0.69
CA GLU A 231 23.36 10.21 -0.39
C GLU A 231 22.30 10.14 -1.48
N HIS A 232 21.04 9.84 -1.12
CA HIS A 232 19.93 9.67 -2.05
C HIS A 232 18.70 10.46 -1.61
N VAL A 233 17.95 11.02 -2.57
CA VAL A 233 16.75 11.84 -2.30
C VAL A 233 15.50 11.02 -2.62
N THR A 234 14.71 10.72 -1.59
CA THR A 234 13.47 9.94 -1.74
C THR A 234 12.50 10.61 -2.72
N VAL A 235 11.97 9.84 -3.68
CA VAL A 235 10.94 10.27 -4.63
C VAL A 235 9.73 10.88 -3.92
N PRO A 236 9.06 11.90 -4.48
CA PRO A 236 7.83 12.45 -3.91
C PRO A 236 6.69 11.45 -3.68
N ASP A 237 5.91 11.66 -2.62
CA ASP A 237 4.77 10.80 -2.28
C ASP A 237 3.56 11.08 -3.21
N ARG A 238 3.41 10.22 -4.22
CA ARG A 238 2.28 10.27 -5.14
C ARG A 238 0.93 10.02 -4.45
N ILE A 239 0.87 9.22 -3.38
CA ILE A 239 -0.40 8.93 -2.71
C ILE A 239 -0.86 10.13 -1.88
N VAL A 240 0.07 10.79 -1.18
CA VAL A 240 -0.23 12.04 -0.47
C VAL A 240 -0.61 13.14 -1.47
N ALA A 241 0.12 13.26 -2.59
CA ALA A 241 -0.23 14.21 -3.66
C ALA A 241 -1.64 13.96 -4.23
N GLY A 242 -1.96 12.71 -4.56
CA GLY A 242 -3.29 12.32 -5.01
C GLY A 242 -4.38 12.55 -3.96
N THR A 243 -4.07 12.38 -2.67
CA THR A 243 -5.01 12.67 -1.58
C THR A 243 -5.35 14.16 -1.52
N PHE A 244 -4.37 15.07 -1.63
CA PHE A 244 -4.65 16.51 -1.70
C PHE A 244 -5.34 16.92 -3.00
N ALA A 245 -5.06 16.24 -4.12
CA ALA A 245 -5.77 16.43 -5.38
C ALA A 245 -7.26 16.12 -5.24
N VAL A 246 -7.59 14.97 -4.63
CA VAL A 246 -8.97 14.58 -4.33
C VAL A 246 -9.61 15.55 -3.33
N ALA A 247 -8.88 15.96 -2.29
CA ALA A 247 -9.37 16.94 -1.31
C ALA A 247 -9.77 18.26 -1.98
N ALA A 248 -8.96 18.76 -2.92
CA ALA A 248 -9.27 19.96 -3.71
C ALA A 248 -10.57 19.79 -4.52
N ALA A 249 -10.73 18.65 -5.20
CA ALA A 249 -11.93 18.35 -5.97
C ALA A 249 -13.19 18.23 -5.09
N MET A 250 -13.10 17.45 -4.00
CA MET A 250 -14.22 17.21 -3.08
C MET A 250 -14.73 18.51 -2.44
N THR A 251 -13.80 19.39 -2.04
CA THR A 251 -14.12 20.64 -1.34
C THR A 251 -14.41 21.80 -2.29
N ARG A 252 -14.47 21.56 -3.61
CA ARG A 252 -14.68 22.58 -4.65
C ARG A 252 -13.68 23.74 -4.51
N GLY A 253 -12.43 23.34 -4.30
CA GLY A 253 -11.32 24.19 -3.95
C GLY A 253 -10.40 24.52 -5.11
N ASP A 254 -9.29 25.18 -4.77
CA ASP A 254 -8.20 25.57 -5.67
C ASP A 254 -6.86 25.30 -4.97
N VAL A 255 -6.31 24.12 -5.22
CA VAL A 255 -5.10 23.66 -4.52
C VAL A 255 -3.99 23.40 -5.52
N THR A 256 -2.83 24.02 -5.28
CA THR A 256 -1.59 23.67 -5.97
C THR A 256 -0.79 22.69 -5.10
N VAL A 257 -0.65 21.46 -5.57
CA VAL A 257 0.19 20.44 -4.95
C VAL A 257 1.62 20.61 -5.47
N LEU A 258 2.54 20.95 -4.58
CA LEU A 258 3.95 21.20 -4.90
C LEU A 258 4.83 19.98 -4.58
N ARG A 259 6.03 19.92 -5.17
CA ARG A 259 6.98 18.81 -5.09
C ARG A 259 6.37 17.48 -5.49
N ALA A 260 5.51 17.47 -6.50
CA ALA A 260 4.81 16.28 -6.96
C ALA A 260 5.12 16.00 -8.43
N ARG A 261 4.98 14.75 -8.83
CA ARG A 261 5.21 14.28 -10.21
C ARG A 261 3.88 13.85 -10.85
N PRO A 262 3.27 14.66 -11.73
CA PRO A 262 1.98 14.33 -12.35
C PRO A 262 2.00 13.00 -13.13
N ASP A 263 3.16 12.66 -13.72
CA ASP A 263 3.41 11.40 -14.43
C ASP A 263 3.31 10.17 -13.52
N HIS A 264 3.51 10.31 -12.20
CA HIS A 264 3.28 9.23 -11.23
C HIS A 264 1.79 9.05 -10.88
N LEU A 265 0.93 9.95 -11.35
CA LEU A 265 -0.50 10.04 -11.02
C LEU A 265 -1.40 10.24 -12.25
N GLU A 266 -0.93 9.87 -13.44
CA GLU A 266 -1.67 10.14 -14.69
C GLU A 266 -3.11 9.64 -14.62
N ILE A 267 -3.33 8.36 -14.26
CA ILE A 267 -4.67 7.77 -14.18
C ILE A 267 -5.54 8.42 -13.08
N PRO A 268 -5.09 8.58 -11.81
CA PRO A 268 -5.87 9.32 -10.82
C PRO A 268 -6.21 10.77 -11.21
N LEU A 269 -5.28 11.51 -11.82
CA LEU A 269 -5.52 12.89 -12.23
C LEU A 269 -6.50 12.97 -13.40
N ASP A 270 -6.43 12.04 -14.35
CA ASP A 270 -7.41 11.90 -15.43
C ASP A 270 -8.82 11.60 -14.87
N ARG A 271 -8.93 10.74 -13.85
CA ARG A 271 -10.23 10.51 -13.18
C ARG A 271 -10.78 11.75 -12.49
N LEU A 272 -9.93 12.59 -11.90
CA LEU A 272 -10.38 13.88 -11.37
C LEU A 272 -10.83 14.84 -12.48
N ALA A 273 -10.14 14.83 -13.63
CA ALA A 273 -10.54 15.63 -14.78
C ALA A 273 -11.91 15.18 -15.34
N GLN A 274 -12.15 13.87 -15.43
CA GLN A 274 -13.44 13.28 -15.81
C GLN A 274 -14.55 13.61 -14.79
N ALA A 275 -14.20 13.72 -13.50
CA ALA A 275 -15.12 14.17 -12.46
C ALA A 275 -15.45 15.68 -12.57
N GLY A 276 -14.79 16.42 -13.47
CA GLY A 276 -15.04 17.84 -13.74
C GLY A 276 -13.97 18.79 -13.21
N ALA A 277 -12.90 18.30 -12.57
CA ALA A 277 -11.84 19.16 -12.09
C ALA A 277 -10.93 19.66 -13.23
N THR A 278 -10.46 20.91 -13.14
CA THR A 278 -9.38 21.39 -14.00
C THR A 278 -8.05 21.02 -13.37
N VAL A 279 -7.30 20.13 -14.03
CA VAL A 279 -5.95 19.73 -13.62
C VAL A 279 -4.93 20.41 -14.54
N THR A 280 -3.96 21.10 -13.97
CA THR A 280 -2.92 21.82 -14.75
C THR A 280 -1.55 21.54 -14.16
N ALA A 281 -0.62 21.04 -14.98
CA ALA A 281 0.77 20.87 -14.58
C ALA A 281 1.42 22.24 -14.30
N VAL A 282 2.28 22.29 -13.28
CA VAL A 282 3.10 23.46 -12.95
C VAL A 282 4.56 23.01 -12.76
N PRO A 283 5.56 23.92 -12.76
CA PRO A 283 6.99 23.53 -12.80
C PRO A 283 7.47 22.58 -11.69
N ASP A 284 6.77 22.47 -10.57
CA ASP A 284 7.10 21.59 -9.45
C ASP A 284 5.83 20.93 -8.88
N GLY A 285 4.95 20.42 -9.75
CA GLY A 285 3.74 19.73 -9.33
C GLY A 285 2.55 19.97 -10.24
N PHE A 286 1.37 20.09 -9.66
CA PHE A 286 0.13 20.33 -10.40
C PHE A 286 -0.89 21.11 -9.55
N ARG A 287 -1.79 21.80 -10.23
CA ARG A 287 -2.92 22.51 -9.64
C ARG A 287 -4.22 21.79 -9.99
N VAL A 288 -5.11 21.67 -9.00
CA VAL A 288 -6.45 21.12 -9.14
C VAL A 288 -7.45 22.18 -8.71
N VAL A 289 -8.35 22.54 -9.61
CA VAL A 289 -9.44 23.49 -9.37
C VAL A 289 -10.78 22.81 -9.63
N MET A 290 -11.74 23.02 -8.75
CA MET A 290 -13.09 22.49 -8.90
C MET A 290 -14.11 23.53 -8.45
N GLU A 291 -15.04 23.90 -9.34
CA GLU A 291 -16.08 24.91 -9.04
C GLU A 291 -17.44 24.27 -8.73
N GLY A 292 -17.75 23.16 -9.43
CA GLY A 292 -19.03 22.46 -9.34
C GLY A 292 -19.03 21.27 -8.38
N ARG A 293 -20.19 20.60 -8.29
CA ARG A 293 -20.26 19.27 -7.68
C ARG A 293 -19.50 18.28 -8.60
N PRO A 294 -18.66 17.39 -8.06
CA PRO A 294 -18.01 16.36 -8.87
C PRO A 294 -19.02 15.44 -9.55
N ALA A 295 -18.74 15.00 -10.77
CA ALA A 295 -19.43 13.87 -11.38
C ALA A 295 -18.86 12.56 -10.81
N ALA A 296 -19.71 11.55 -10.63
CA ALA A 296 -19.28 10.25 -10.15
C ALA A 296 -18.41 9.56 -11.22
N VAL A 297 -17.30 8.97 -10.80
CA VAL A 297 -16.34 8.32 -11.71
C VAL A 297 -16.06 6.88 -11.30
N ASP A 298 -16.14 5.97 -12.26
CA ASP A 298 -15.76 4.58 -12.05
C ASP A 298 -14.26 4.46 -11.84
N VAL A 299 -13.86 3.65 -10.87
CA VAL A 299 -12.45 3.33 -10.61
C VAL A 299 -12.28 1.83 -10.48
N ALA A 300 -11.23 1.30 -11.10
CA ALA A 300 -10.83 -0.10 -10.98
C ALA A 300 -9.34 -0.15 -10.67
N THR A 301 -8.98 -0.66 -9.49
CA THR A 301 -7.59 -0.70 -9.06
C THR A 301 -6.80 -1.71 -9.88
N LEU A 302 -5.57 -1.38 -10.21
CA LEU A 302 -4.66 -2.24 -10.97
C LEU A 302 -3.22 -1.95 -10.52
N PRO A 303 -2.26 -2.89 -10.72
CA PRO A 303 -0.84 -2.59 -10.54
C PRO A 303 -0.42 -1.38 -11.38
N TYR A 304 0.61 -0.64 -10.95
CA TYR A 304 1.08 0.52 -11.71
C TYR A 304 1.48 0.12 -13.15
N PRO A 305 1.10 0.89 -14.19
CA PRO A 305 0.59 2.27 -14.20
C PRO A 305 -0.94 2.42 -14.05
N GLY A 306 -1.65 1.36 -13.68
CA GLY A 306 -3.08 1.41 -13.43
C GLY A 306 -3.49 2.27 -12.22
N PHE A 307 -4.78 2.34 -11.93
CA PHE A 307 -5.29 3.13 -10.81
C PHE A 307 -4.80 2.56 -9.47
N ALA A 308 -4.12 3.39 -8.69
CA ALA A 308 -3.52 2.95 -7.42
C ALA A 308 -4.60 2.61 -6.38
N THR A 309 -4.58 1.37 -5.89
CA THR A 309 -5.44 0.93 -4.77
C THR A 309 -5.31 1.82 -3.52
N ASP A 310 -4.16 2.46 -3.33
CA ASP A 310 -3.93 3.40 -2.21
C ASP A 310 -4.72 4.73 -2.29
N LEU A 311 -5.32 5.04 -3.44
CA LEU A 311 -6.23 6.17 -3.63
C LEU A 311 -7.70 5.75 -3.69
N GLN A 312 -8.00 4.45 -3.63
CA GLN A 312 -9.35 3.92 -3.73
C GLN A 312 -10.28 4.46 -2.63
N PRO A 313 -9.88 4.53 -1.34
CA PRO A 313 -10.75 5.10 -0.30
C PRO A 313 -11.08 6.58 -0.50
N GLN A 314 -10.13 7.36 -0.98
CA GLN A 314 -10.28 8.79 -1.25
C GLN A 314 -11.26 9.02 -2.41
N PHE A 315 -11.19 8.21 -3.47
CA PHE A 315 -12.14 8.27 -4.58
C PHE A 315 -13.52 7.74 -4.22
N ALA A 316 -13.62 6.73 -3.35
CA ALA A 316 -14.91 6.32 -2.81
C ALA A 316 -15.58 7.45 -2.02
N ALA A 317 -14.81 8.20 -1.21
CA ALA A 317 -15.30 9.39 -0.51
C ALA A 317 -15.71 10.52 -1.47
N LEU A 318 -14.95 10.75 -2.56
CA LEU A 318 -15.34 11.69 -3.63
C LEU A 318 -16.68 11.28 -4.27
N ASN A 319 -16.81 10.02 -4.67
CA ASN A 319 -18.02 9.50 -5.30
C ASN A 319 -19.24 9.57 -4.37
N ALA A 320 -19.05 9.47 -3.05
CA ALA A 320 -20.13 9.57 -2.08
C ALA A 320 -20.81 10.95 -2.05
N ILE A 321 -20.13 12.00 -2.53
CA ILE A 321 -20.70 13.36 -2.66
C ILE A 321 -20.91 13.81 -4.12
N ALA A 322 -20.55 12.96 -5.08
CA ALA A 322 -20.59 13.28 -6.50
C ALA A 322 -22.03 13.22 -7.07
N GLU A 323 -22.24 13.68 -8.29
CA GLU A 323 -23.47 13.53 -9.05
C GLU A 323 -23.44 12.20 -9.82
N GLY A 324 -24.46 11.36 -9.61
CA GLY A 324 -24.60 10.06 -10.27
C GLY A 324 -24.24 8.88 -9.39
N THR A 325 -23.93 7.76 -10.04
CA THR A 325 -23.50 6.50 -9.41
C THR A 325 -22.18 6.09 -10.03
N ALA A 326 -21.25 5.60 -9.20
CA ALA A 326 -20.01 5.01 -9.65
C ALA A 326 -19.84 3.59 -9.11
N MET A 327 -19.13 2.78 -9.88
CA MET A 327 -18.60 1.50 -9.48
C MET A 327 -17.12 1.65 -9.08
N VAL A 328 -16.81 1.21 -7.87
CA VAL A 328 -15.45 1.14 -7.33
C VAL A 328 -15.06 -0.33 -7.28
N THR A 329 -14.07 -0.75 -8.06
CA THR A 329 -13.59 -2.14 -8.14
C THR A 329 -12.20 -2.27 -7.55
N GLU A 330 -12.02 -3.20 -6.60
CA GLU A 330 -10.74 -3.49 -5.95
C GLU A 330 -10.19 -4.85 -6.40
N ASN A 331 -9.19 -4.83 -7.29
CA ASN A 331 -8.56 -6.03 -7.84
C ASN A 331 -7.25 -6.43 -7.13
N ILE A 332 -6.75 -5.62 -6.17
CA ILE A 332 -5.47 -5.85 -5.49
C ILE A 332 -5.67 -6.47 -4.11
N PHE A 333 -6.70 -6.04 -3.39
CA PHE A 333 -6.91 -6.42 -1.99
C PHE A 333 -8.36 -6.85 -1.71
N GLU A 334 -8.54 -8.11 -1.31
CA GLU A 334 -9.86 -8.76 -1.18
C GLU A 334 -10.79 -8.09 -0.15
N ALA A 335 -10.24 -7.45 0.87
CA ALA A 335 -11.01 -6.90 1.99
C ALA A 335 -10.77 -5.40 2.20
N ARG A 336 -10.44 -4.62 1.16
CA ARG A 336 -10.15 -3.19 1.33
C ARG A 336 -11.38 -2.30 1.55
N PHE A 337 -12.60 -2.85 1.44
CA PHE A 337 -13.84 -2.08 1.58
C PHE A 337 -14.38 -1.92 3.01
N VAL A 338 -13.65 -2.37 4.05
CA VAL A 338 -14.11 -2.28 5.46
C VAL A 338 -14.54 -0.86 5.84
N PHE A 339 -13.82 0.15 5.36
CA PHE A 339 -14.11 1.56 5.64
C PHE A 339 -15.45 2.08 5.08
N LEU A 340 -16.09 1.36 4.14
CA LEU A 340 -17.37 1.79 3.59
C LEU A 340 -18.48 1.82 4.64
N GLN A 341 -18.38 0.98 5.69
CA GLN A 341 -19.32 1.03 6.81
C GLN A 341 -19.20 2.36 7.56
N GLU A 342 -17.97 2.83 7.76
CA GLU A 342 -17.69 4.12 8.39
C GLU A 342 -18.13 5.29 7.49
N LEU A 343 -17.97 5.16 6.18
CA LEU A 343 -18.48 6.15 5.23
C LEU A 343 -20.02 6.18 5.22
N ALA A 344 -20.69 5.03 5.33
CA ALA A 344 -22.14 4.93 5.49
C ALA A 344 -22.65 5.56 6.79
N ARG A 345 -21.87 5.51 7.89
CA ARG A 345 -22.19 6.24 9.14
C ARG A 345 -22.23 7.76 8.93
N LEU A 346 -21.48 8.28 7.95
CA LEU A 346 -21.56 9.68 7.50
C LEU A 346 -22.74 9.95 6.56
N GLY A 347 -23.63 8.98 6.36
CA GLY A 347 -24.80 9.11 5.49
C GLY A 347 -24.54 8.84 4.00
N ALA A 348 -23.38 8.27 3.65
CA ALA A 348 -23.13 7.83 2.28
C ALA A 348 -24.00 6.63 1.89
N ASP A 349 -24.41 6.58 0.62
CA ASP A 349 -25.12 5.44 0.04
C ASP A 349 -24.13 4.56 -0.71
N VAL A 350 -23.68 3.51 -0.01
CA VAL A 350 -22.64 2.60 -0.47
C VAL A 350 -23.06 1.16 -0.22
N GLN A 351 -22.79 0.30 -1.20
CA GLN A 351 -23.04 -1.13 -1.09
C GLN A 351 -21.86 -1.89 -1.70
N ALA A 352 -21.24 -2.76 -0.91
CA ALA A 352 -20.17 -3.64 -1.35
C ALA A 352 -20.69 -5.05 -1.62
N ASP A 353 -20.21 -5.66 -2.70
CA ASP A 353 -20.41 -7.06 -3.05
C ASP A 353 -19.11 -7.61 -3.66
N GLY A 354 -18.44 -8.51 -2.92
CA GLY A 354 -17.12 -9.02 -3.28
C GLY A 354 -16.09 -7.91 -3.53
N HIS A 355 -15.54 -7.88 -4.74
CA HIS A 355 -14.54 -6.91 -5.19
C HIS A 355 -15.14 -5.60 -5.73
N HIS A 356 -16.45 -5.44 -5.66
CA HIS A 356 -17.15 -4.29 -6.22
C HIS A 356 -17.87 -3.51 -5.12
N ALA A 357 -17.86 -2.19 -5.23
CA ALA A 357 -18.65 -1.30 -4.40
C ALA A 357 -19.39 -0.29 -5.29
N VAL A 358 -20.71 -0.28 -5.18
CA VAL A 358 -21.56 0.73 -5.79
C VAL A 358 -21.64 1.91 -4.83
N VAL A 359 -21.28 3.10 -5.31
CA VAL A 359 -21.36 4.36 -4.56
C VAL A 359 -22.34 5.28 -5.26
N ARG A 360 -23.44 5.62 -4.57
CA ARG A 360 -24.47 6.54 -5.08
C ARG A 360 -24.26 7.90 -4.42
N GLY A 361 -23.90 8.88 -5.22
CA GLY A 361 -23.53 10.17 -4.69
C GLY A 361 -24.71 10.92 -4.07
N ARG A 362 -24.50 11.43 -2.86
CA ARG A 362 -25.46 12.23 -2.08
C ARG A 362 -25.07 13.70 -2.11
N GLU A 363 -26.04 14.59 -2.01
CA GLU A 363 -25.76 16.03 -2.00
C GLU A 363 -24.93 16.46 -0.79
N ARG A 364 -25.11 15.77 0.33
CA ARG A 364 -24.47 16.05 1.61
C ARG A 364 -24.22 14.76 2.36
N LEU A 365 -23.14 14.75 3.12
CA LEU A 365 -22.89 13.80 4.20
C LEU A 365 -23.28 14.46 5.54
N SER A 366 -23.46 13.68 6.58
CA SER A 366 -23.71 14.14 7.95
C SER A 366 -22.52 13.76 8.82
N GLY A 367 -21.98 14.73 9.55
CA GLY A 367 -20.88 14.49 10.49
C GLY A 367 -21.30 13.52 11.59
N ALA A 368 -20.41 12.56 11.89
CA ALA A 368 -20.63 11.55 12.92
C ALA A 368 -19.28 11.04 13.47
N PRO A 369 -19.28 10.31 14.60
CA PRO A 369 -18.12 9.54 15.04
C PRO A 369 -17.86 8.35 14.11
N VAL A 370 -16.63 8.25 13.63
CA VAL A 370 -16.13 7.19 12.75
C VAL A 370 -14.73 6.73 13.17
N GLN A 371 -14.32 5.56 12.70
CA GLN A 371 -13.06 4.92 13.07
C GLN A 371 -12.16 4.69 11.86
N ALA A 372 -10.89 5.10 11.93
CA ALA A 372 -9.92 4.78 10.87
C ALA A 372 -9.52 3.30 10.95
N THR A 373 -9.78 2.53 9.89
CA THR A 373 -9.46 1.09 9.82
C THR A 373 -8.07 0.80 9.26
N ASP A 374 -7.57 1.70 8.40
CA ASP A 374 -6.24 1.65 7.83
C ASP A 374 -5.76 3.05 7.44
N VAL A 375 -4.50 3.15 7.01
CA VAL A 375 -3.83 4.42 6.68
C VAL A 375 -4.61 5.23 5.64
N ARG A 376 -5.09 4.59 4.57
CA ARG A 376 -5.71 5.27 3.43
C ARG A 376 -7.21 5.47 3.65
N ALA A 377 -7.88 4.49 4.26
CA ALA A 377 -9.26 4.64 4.73
C ALA A 377 -9.41 5.83 5.69
N GLY A 378 -8.53 5.95 6.69
CA GLY A 378 -8.55 7.06 7.64
C GLY A 378 -8.43 8.41 6.94
N ALA A 379 -7.54 8.54 5.95
CA ALA A 379 -7.45 9.76 5.15
C ALA A 379 -8.73 10.01 4.32
N GLY A 380 -9.31 8.98 3.72
CA GLY A 380 -10.60 9.07 3.02
C GLY A 380 -11.73 9.57 3.92
N LEU A 381 -11.82 9.07 5.16
CA LEU A 381 -12.80 9.52 6.16
C LEU A 381 -12.56 10.96 6.60
N VAL A 382 -11.30 11.38 6.74
CA VAL A 382 -10.97 12.79 6.99
C VAL A 382 -11.47 13.67 5.84
N LEU A 383 -11.24 13.27 4.57
CA LEU A 383 -11.75 14.02 3.42
C LEU A 383 -13.28 14.07 3.37
N ALA A 384 -13.96 12.96 3.69
CA ALA A 384 -15.41 12.94 3.83
C ALA A 384 -15.90 13.91 4.92
N GLY A 385 -15.18 13.98 6.05
CA GLY A 385 -15.45 14.93 7.13
C GLY A 385 -15.34 16.40 6.72
N LEU A 386 -14.42 16.75 5.80
CA LEU A 386 -14.27 18.12 5.30
C LEU A 386 -15.51 18.64 4.57
N VAL A 387 -16.31 17.74 3.98
CA VAL A 387 -17.49 18.06 3.16
C VAL A 387 -18.82 17.65 3.81
N ALA A 388 -18.77 17.06 5.02
CA ALA A 388 -19.95 16.68 5.77
C ALA A 388 -20.62 17.89 6.46
N GLU A 389 -21.92 17.79 6.74
CA GLU A 389 -22.63 18.78 7.55
C GLU A 389 -22.38 18.52 9.04
N GLY A 390 -21.89 19.54 9.76
CA GLY A 390 -21.62 19.43 11.19
C GLY A 390 -20.21 18.92 11.50
N VAL A 391 -20.08 18.17 12.60
CA VAL A 391 -18.78 17.75 13.15
C VAL A 391 -18.57 16.25 12.93
N THR A 392 -17.43 15.89 12.35
CA THR A 392 -16.96 14.50 12.22
C THR A 392 -15.84 14.25 13.22
N LEU A 393 -15.92 13.12 13.93
CA LEU A 393 -14.88 12.68 14.87
C LEU A 393 -14.24 11.40 14.31
N VAL A 394 -12.98 11.46 13.90
CA VAL A 394 -12.24 10.30 13.38
C VAL A 394 -11.31 9.77 14.47
N SER A 395 -11.64 8.61 15.03
CA SER A 395 -10.81 7.90 16.02
C SER A 395 -9.79 6.98 15.34
N ASP A 396 -8.87 6.40 16.13
CA ASP A 396 -7.76 5.55 15.65
C ASP A 396 -6.83 6.22 14.63
N ILE A 397 -6.57 7.50 14.83
CA ILE A 397 -5.75 8.32 13.93
C ILE A 397 -4.29 7.88 13.83
N HIS A 398 -3.84 7.00 14.74
CA HIS A 398 -2.54 6.36 14.64
C HIS A 398 -2.37 5.61 13.30
N HIS A 399 -3.46 5.13 12.67
CA HIS A 399 -3.40 4.60 11.31
C HIS A 399 -3.00 5.66 10.28
N VAL A 400 -3.54 6.88 10.38
CA VAL A 400 -3.20 8.00 9.48
C VAL A 400 -1.76 8.46 9.70
N ASP A 401 -1.31 8.49 10.96
CA ASP A 401 0.05 8.88 11.36
C ASP A 401 1.14 7.97 10.81
N ARG A 402 0.78 6.76 10.37
CA ARG A 402 1.68 5.83 9.67
C ARG A 402 1.95 6.21 8.22
N GLY A 403 1.29 7.21 7.64
CA GLY A 403 1.46 7.53 6.23
C GLY A 403 1.20 8.95 5.79
N TYR A 404 0.81 9.86 6.69
CA TYR A 404 0.64 11.28 6.37
C TYR A 404 1.35 12.16 7.39
N ALA A 405 2.49 12.74 7.00
CA ALA A 405 3.22 13.68 7.84
C ALA A 405 2.52 15.05 7.86
N GLY A 406 2.30 15.62 9.05
CA GLY A 406 1.72 16.95 9.24
C GLY A 406 0.34 17.14 8.60
N PHE A 407 -0.49 16.08 8.57
CA PHE A 407 -1.73 16.08 7.78
C PHE A 407 -2.71 17.18 8.22
N THR A 408 -2.92 17.32 9.53
CA THR A 408 -3.80 18.33 10.13
C THR A 408 -3.30 19.74 9.84
N GLU A 409 -2.00 19.97 9.98
CA GLU A 409 -1.35 21.27 9.76
C GLU A 409 -1.48 21.71 8.30
N ARG A 410 -1.29 20.77 7.36
CA ARG A 410 -1.43 21.02 5.93
C ARG A 410 -2.87 21.31 5.52
N LEU A 411 -3.84 20.56 6.07
CA LEU A 411 -5.26 20.83 5.83
C LEU A 411 -5.67 22.20 6.38
N ARG A 412 -5.23 22.55 7.60
CA ARG A 412 -5.45 23.89 8.19
C ARG A 412 -4.84 25.01 7.34
N ALA A 413 -3.62 24.81 6.84
CA ALA A 413 -2.96 25.79 5.97
C ALA A 413 -3.74 26.03 4.66
N LEU A 414 -4.56 25.08 4.22
CA LEU A 414 -5.47 25.20 3.09
C LEU A 414 -6.86 25.72 3.46
N GLY A 415 -7.13 26.02 4.74
CA GLY A 415 -8.40 26.58 5.22
C GLY A 415 -9.38 25.59 5.84
N ALA A 416 -8.97 24.35 6.12
CA ALA A 416 -9.83 23.40 6.85
C ALA A 416 -9.90 23.69 8.35
N GLU A 417 -11.09 23.53 8.95
CA GLU A 417 -11.26 23.50 10.40
C GLU A 417 -11.15 22.05 10.91
N ILE A 418 -9.93 21.64 11.21
CA ILE A 418 -9.61 20.33 11.77
C ILE A 418 -8.75 20.48 13.02
N VAL A 419 -8.96 19.66 14.04
CA VAL A 419 -8.18 19.67 15.28
C VAL A 419 -7.85 18.24 15.70
N ARG A 420 -6.60 18.03 16.14
CA ARG A 420 -6.21 16.84 16.89
C ARG A 420 -6.49 17.11 18.37
N GLU A 421 -7.30 16.27 19.00
CA GLU A 421 -7.67 16.40 20.41
C GLU A 421 -7.59 15.05 21.14
N PRO A 422 -7.41 15.03 22.47
CA PRO A 422 -7.54 13.82 23.26
C PRO A 422 -8.94 13.23 23.11
N GLU A 423 -9.01 11.91 23.00
CA GLU A 423 -10.27 11.21 23.06
C GLU A 423 -10.75 11.19 24.52
N GLU A 424 -11.88 11.84 24.79
CA GLU A 424 -12.51 11.77 26.10
C GLU A 424 -12.95 10.32 26.35
N SER A 425 -12.37 9.70 27.38
CA SER A 425 -12.86 8.41 27.88
C SER A 425 -14.32 8.61 28.28
N PRO A 426 -15.27 7.75 27.87
CA PRO A 426 -16.66 7.92 28.26
C PRO A 426 -16.74 7.93 29.79
N ALA A 427 -17.02 9.09 30.37
CA ALA A 427 -17.25 9.25 31.79
C ALA A 427 -18.43 8.36 32.18
N GLY A 428 -18.16 7.21 32.81
CA GLY A 428 -19.19 6.31 33.34
C GLY A 428 -18.99 4.80 33.14
N ALA A 429 -17.95 4.33 32.45
CA ALA A 429 -17.72 2.87 32.32
C ALA A 429 -17.05 2.23 33.55
N ASP A 430 -16.31 3.00 34.36
CA ASP A 430 -15.62 2.50 35.57
C ASP A 430 -16.49 2.54 36.86
N ALA A 431 -17.77 2.89 36.77
CA ALA A 431 -18.67 2.99 37.92
C ALA A 431 -19.65 1.81 38.09
N VAL A 432 -19.53 0.73 37.29
CA VAL A 432 -20.43 -0.45 37.37
C VAL A 432 -19.67 -1.74 37.71
N LEU A 433 -18.50 -1.63 38.34
CA LEU A 433 -17.80 -2.77 38.96
C LEU A 433 -17.46 -2.48 40.43
N SER A 434 -18.47 -2.10 41.21
CA SER A 434 -18.47 -2.33 42.65
C SER A 434 -19.65 -3.24 42.98
N GLN A 435 -19.43 -4.55 42.99
CA GLN A 435 -20.40 -5.49 43.53
C GLN A 435 -20.52 -5.29 45.05
N PRO A 436 -21.72 -5.29 45.64
CA PRO A 436 -21.88 -5.60 47.05
C PRO A 436 -21.72 -7.11 47.24
N GLU A 437 -20.98 -7.48 48.28
CA GLU A 437 -20.66 -8.84 48.67
C GLU A 437 -21.90 -9.70 48.93
N GLY A 438 -21.86 -10.93 48.44
CA GLY A 438 -22.38 -12.11 49.15
C GLY A 438 -23.85 -12.45 48.96
N VAL A 439 -24.17 -13.28 47.96
CA VAL A 439 -25.16 -14.36 48.11
C VAL A 439 -24.69 -15.58 47.33
N ALA A 440 -24.47 -16.69 48.04
CA ALA A 440 -24.16 -18.00 47.48
C ALA A 440 -25.36 -18.56 46.69
N LEU A 441 -25.12 -19.04 45.47
CA LEU A 441 -26.09 -19.86 44.74
C LEU A 441 -25.44 -21.16 44.27
N SER A 442 -26.02 -22.23 44.79
CA SER A 442 -25.74 -23.64 44.57
C SER A 442 -25.98 -24.09 43.14
N ALA A 443 -25.20 -25.09 42.74
CA ALA A 443 -25.32 -25.93 41.55
C ALA A 443 -26.75 -26.20 41.05
N ARG A 444 -26.93 -26.17 39.72
CA ARG A 444 -27.85 -27.07 39.00
C ARG A 444 -27.61 -27.10 37.48
N GLN A 445 -27.38 -28.33 37.02
CA GLN A 445 -27.83 -28.97 35.77
C GLN A 445 -27.26 -28.50 34.43
N GLU A 446 -26.31 -29.30 33.95
CA GLU A 446 -25.97 -29.49 32.54
C GLU A 446 -27.19 -29.96 31.74
N LEU A 447 -27.43 -29.32 30.59
CA LEU A 447 -28.35 -29.77 29.56
C LEU A 447 -27.52 -30.22 28.34
N PRO A 448 -27.87 -31.35 27.69
CA PRO A 448 -27.06 -31.94 26.62
C PRO A 448 -27.24 -31.22 25.28
N VAL A 449 -26.13 -31.06 24.56
CA VAL A 449 -26.04 -30.57 23.18
C VAL A 449 -26.40 -31.72 22.22
N PRO A 450 -27.36 -31.57 21.29
CA PRO A 450 -27.63 -32.60 20.29
C PRO A 450 -26.63 -32.50 19.14
N VAL A 451 -26.02 -33.64 18.83
CA VAL A 451 -25.17 -33.91 17.66
C VAL A 451 -26.06 -34.00 16.42
N ALA A 452 -25.83 -33.14 15.42
CA ALA A 452 -26.46 -33.25 14.11
C ALA A 452 -25.57 -34.09 13.19
N GLU A 453 -26.07 -35.27 12.80
CA GLU A 453 -25.42 -36.16 11.84
C GLU A 453 -25.43 -35.58 10.42
N SER A 454 -24.28 -35.70 9.76
CA SER A 454 -24.04 -35.38 8.37
C SER A 454 -24.69 -36.42 7.46
N THR A 455 -25.71 -36.05 6.69
CA THR A 455 -26.17 -36.87 5.55
C THR A 455 -26.78 -35.98 4.46
N VAL A 456 -25.97 -35.25 3.70
CA VAL A 456 -26.32 -34.83 2.32
C VAL A 456 -25.02 -34.65 1.51
N LEU A 457 -24.49 -35.74 0.97
CA LEU A 457 -23.45 -35.74 -0.06
C LEU A 457 -23.63 -36.98 -0.91
N SER A 458 -24.71 -36.99 -1.71
CA SER A 458 -24.93 -38.03 -2.72
C SER A 458 -25.90 -37.58 -3.82
N GLN A 459 -25.82 -36.35 -4.33
CA GLN A 459 -26.49 -35.95 -5.58
C GLN A 459 -25.72 -34.81 -6.29
N ALA A 460 -24.50 -35.08 -6.77
CA ALA A 460 -23.81 -34.19 -7.71
C ALA A 460 -22.67 -34.86 -8.51
N GLU A 461 -22.71 -36.19 -8.74
CA GLU A 461 -21.70 -36.91 -9.56
C GLU A 461 -22.32 -37.68 -10.74
N GLY A 462 -23.47 -37.23 -11.24
CA GLY A 462 -24.23 -37.91 -12.28
C GLY A 462 -24.71 -37.00 -13.41
N ALA A 463 -23.90 -36.04 -13.87
CA ALA A 463 -24.28 -35.18 -15.00
C ALA A 463 -23.10 -34.58 -15.78
N VAL A 464 -21.96 -35.27 -15.91
CA VAL A 464 -20.91 -34.90 -16.90
C VAL A 464 -20.22 -36.15 -17.46
N ARG A 465 -21.00 -37.13 -17.94
CA ARG A 465 -20.50 -38.22 -18.79
C ARG A 465 -21.61 -38.69 -19.75
N SER A 466 -22.03 -37.83 -20.68
CA SER A 466 -22.73 -38.26 -21.89
C SER A 466 -22.63 -37.22 -23.01
N SER A 467 -21.41 -36.85 -23.40
CA SER A 467 -21.17 -36.05 -24.61
C SER A 467 -19.77 -36.32 -25.16
N ALA A 468 -19.44 -37.59 -25.34
CA ALA A 468 -18.26 -38.00 -26.07
C ALA A 468 -18.59 -39.31 -26.79
N GLU A 469 -19.00 -39.19 -28.05
CA GLU A 469 -18.65 -40.05 -29.19
C GLU A 469 -19.74 -39.99 -30.27
N GLY A 470 -19.33 -39.62 -31.49
CA GLY A 470 -20.04 -39.99 -32.72
C GLY A 470 -20.52 -38.84 -33.62
N ALA A 471 -19.60 -38.19 -34.33
CA ALA A 471 -19.82 -37.83 -35.75
C ALA A 471 -18.52 -37.31 -36.37
N ALA A 472 -17.88 -38.15 -37.17
CA ALA A 472 -16.84 -37.78 -38.11
C ALA A 472 -17.44 -37.28 -39.44
N VAL A 473 -16.58 -36.61 -40.22
CA VAL A 473 -16.63 -36.37 -41.69
C VAL A 473 -17.21 -35.01 -42.15
N ALA A 474 -16.30 -34.10 -42.53
CA ALA A 474 -16.08 -33.61 -43.92
C ALA A 474 -15.44 -32.22 -43.93
N ARG A 475 -14.20 -32.10 -44.43
CA ARG A 475 -13.57 -30.82 -44.83
C ARG A 475 -13.99 -30.47 -46.25
N PRO A 476 -14.26 -29.19 -46.58
CA PRO A 476 -14.11 -28.71 -47.94
C PRO A 476 -12.75 -28.01 -48.11
N ALA A 477 -12.21 -28.21 -49.31
CA ALA A 477 -10.94 -27.72 -49.80
C ALA A 477 -10.94 -26.21 -50.06
N SER A 478 -9.79 -25.58 -49.84
CA SER A 478 -9.39 -24.28 -50.37
C SER A 478 -8.73 -24.47 -51.75
N PRO A 479 -8.99 -23.61 -52.75
CA PRO A 479 -8.20 -23.60 -53.98
C PRO A 479 -7.02 -22.62 -53.88
N ASP A 480 -5.87 -23.10 -54.37
CA ASP A 480 -4.72 -22.34 -54.89
C ASP A 480 -5.18 -21.37 -56.02
N GLU A 481 -4.48 -20.36 -56.53
CA GLU A 481 -3.04 -20.13 -56.76
C GLU A 481 -2.83 -18.70 -57.36
N GLU A 482 -1.56 -18.25 -57.42
CA GLU A 482 -1.00 -17.18 -58.29
C GLU A 482 -1.37 -15.70 -58.00
N GLU A 483 -0.43 -14.76 -57.87
CA GLU A 483 0.55 -14.35 -58.89
C GLU A 483 1.67 -13.47 -58.27
N ALA A 484 2.91 -13.63 -58.74
CA ALA A 484 4.06 -12.74 -58.45
C ALA A 484 4.50 -12.01 -59.73
N PRO A 485 5.06 -10.78 -59.67
CA PRO A 485 5.89 -10.27 -60.75
C PRO A 485 7.37 -10.11 -60.36
N ARG A 486 8.21 -10.55 -61.30
CA ARG A 486 9.68 -10.44 -61.36
C ARG A 486 10.16 -8.99 -61.52
N PRO A 487 11.45 -8.69 -61.22
CA PRO A 487 12.04 -7.37 -61.48
C PRO A 487 12.54 -7.22 -62.93
N ARG A 488 12.55 -5.97 -63.42
CA ARG A 488 13.37 -5.43 -64.52
C ARG A 488 14.11 -4.22 -63.92
N ALA A 489 15.38 -3.90 -64.17
CA ALA A 489 16.42 -4.40 -65.05
C ALA A 489 17.78 -4.19 -64.38
#